data_AF-A0A5C7J4M8-F1
#
_entry.id   AF-A0A5C7J4M8-F1
#
_cell.length_a   1.000
_cell.length_b   1.000
_cell.length_c   1.000
_cell.angle_alpha   90.00
_cell.angle_beta   90.00
_cell.angle_gamma   90.00
#
_symmetry.space_group_name_H-M   'P 1'
#
loop_
_entity.id
_entity.type
_entity.pdbx_description
1 polymer ?
#
loop_
_entity_poly.entity_id
_entity_poly.type
_entity_poly.pdbx_seq_one_letter_code
_entity_poly.pdbx_strand_id
1 'polypeptide(L)' 'MSYNTLKASETLCRGARAVSRMQCNGTLYKCVCGAVGCKQTCDDMCSNQGFDVKGRCCACGAFGKMEVVSR' A
#
# COMPACT_ATOMS: atom_id res chain seq x y z
N MET A 1 10.28 21.57 -6.99
CA MET A 1 10.34 20.38 -6.12
C MET A 1 10.84 19.22 -6.96
N SER A 2 11.95 18.57 -6.59
CA SER A 2 12.49 17.47 -7.40
C SER A 2 11.69 16.19 -7.14
N TYR A 3 11.48 15.38 -8.16
CA TYR A 3 10.71 14.14 -8.11
C TYR A 3 11.19 13.17 -6.98
N ASN A 4 12.47 13.25 -6.61
CA ASN A 4 13.06 12.48 -5.52
C ASN A 4 12.54 12.86 -4.13
N THR A 5 12.17 14.12 -3.90
CA THR A 5 11.61 14.56 -2.61
C THR A 5 10.19 14.03 -2.36
N LEU A 6 9.39 13.85 -3.42
CA LEU A 6 8.04 13.27 -3.31
C LEU A 6 8.07 11.78 -2.99
N LYS A 7 9.06 11.04 -3.51
CA LYS A 7 9.22 9.60 -3.19
C LYS A 7 9.78 9.34 -1.80
N ALA A 8 10.56 10.27 -1.24
CA ALA A 8 11.17 10.10 0.07
C ALA A 8 10.18 10.31 1.22
N SER A 9 9.10 11.06 1.00
CA SER A 9 8.06 11.32 2.01
C SER A 9 6.99 10.23 2.10
N GLU A 10 6.90 9.32 1.12
CA GLU A 10 5.94 8.22 1.16
C GLU A 10 6.47 7.09 2.06
N THR A 11 5.66 6.65 3.02
CA THR A 11 5.99 5.45 3.79
C THR A 11 5.84 4.24 2.90
N LEU A 12 6.91 3.46 2.75
CA LEU A 12 6.89 2.22 1.99
C LEU A 12 6.43 1.04 2.84
N CYS A 13 5.68 0.13 2.20
CA CYS A 13 5.28 -1.14 2.76
C CYS A 13 6.50 -1.96 3.20
N ARG A 14 6.49 -2.42 4.45
CA ARG A 14 7.49 -3.35 4.98
C ARG A 14 7.14 -4.82 4.78
N GLY A 15 6.01 -5.11 4.12
CA GLY A 15 5.63 -6.48 3.78
C GLY A 15 6.64 -7.13 2.83
N ALA A 16 6.69 -8.45 2.87
CA ALA A 16 7.43 -9.29 1.94
C ALA A 16 6.54 -9.76 0.79
N ARG A 17 7.11 -9.81 -0.42
CA ARG A 17 6.49 -10.36 -1.64
C ARG A 17 6.34 -11.87 -1.51
N ALA A 18 5.22 -12.42 -1.97
CA ALA A 18 4.92 -13.84 -1.88
C ALA A 18 6.00 -14.73 -2.55
N VAL A 19 6.46 -14.33 -3.75
CA VAL A 19 7.35 -15.17 -4.57
C VAL A 19 8.82 -15.07 -4.16
N SER A 20 9.32 -13.86 -3.90
CA SER A 20 10.76 -13.62 -3.73
C SER A 20 11.20 -13.32 -2.30
N ARG A 21 10.25 -13.21 -1.34
CA ARG A 21 10.47 -12.72 0.02
C ARG A 21 11.15 -11.34 0.12
N MET A 22 11.33 -10.63 -1.00
CA MET A 22 11.85 -9.27 -1.02
C MET A 22 10.79 -8.28 -0.54
N GLN A 23 11.22 -7.10 -0.09
CA GLN A 23 10.30 -6.04 0.30
C GLN A 23 9.35 -5.66 -0.85
N CYS A 24 8.07 -5.44 -0.54
CA CYS A 24 7.07 -5.09 -1.54
C CYS A 24 7.34 -3.71 -2.18
N ASN A 25 7.87 -2.76 -1.40
CA ASN A 25 8.16 -1.39 -1.83
C ASN A 25 6.95 -0.65 -2.42
N GLY A 26 5.74 -1.08 -2.08
CA GLY A 26 4.52 -0.37 -2.45
C GLY A 26 4.25 0.80 -1.50
N THR A 27 3.64 1.87 -2.00
CA THR A 27 3.15 2.97 -1.17
C THR A 27 2.12 2.44 -0.18
N LEU A 28 2.23 2.90 1.06
CA LEU A 28 1.42 2.47 2.18
C LEU A 28 0.21 3.41 2.29
N TYR A 29 -0.98 2.85 2.40
CA TYR A 29 -2.23 3.61 2.46
C TYR A 29 -3.01 3.25 3.72
N LYS A 30 -3.85 4.19 4.16
CA LYS A 30 -4.79 4.02 5.26
C LYS A 30 -6.21 4.17 4.75
N CYS A 31 -7.07 3.21 5.09
CA CYS A 31 -8.49 3.25 4.78
C CYS A 31 -9.27 3.98 5.88
N VAL A 32 -10.44 4.48 5.55
CA VAL A 32 -11.40 5.06 6.50
C VAL A 32 -11.84 4.09 7.61
N CYS A 33 -11.77 2.78 7.37
CA CYS A 33 -12.04 1.77 8.39
C CYS A 33 -10.89 1.57 9.40
N GLY A 34 -9.78 2.29 9.23
CA GLY A 34 -8.58 2.17 10.06
C GLY A 34 -7.59 1.11 9.58
N ALA A 35 -7.94 0.29 8.58
CA ALA A 35 -7.01 -0.65 7.99
C ALA A 35 -5.86 0.06 7.27
N VAL A 36 -4.65 -0.45 7.45
CA VAL A 36 -3.41 0.12 6.91
C VAL A 36 -2.68 -0.97 6.14
N GLY A 37 -2.29 -0.70 4.90
CA GLY A 37 -1.58 -1.66 4.08
C GLY A 37 -1.20 -1.10 2.71
N CYS A 38 -0.39 -1.83 1.96
CA CYS A 38 0.04 -1.36 0.66
C CYS A 38 -0.91 -1.73 -0.47
N LYS A 39 -0.88 -0.89 -1.51
CA LYS A 39 -1.55 -1.17 -2.78
C LYS A 39 -0.68 -2.08 -3.63
N GLN A 40 -1.23 -3.19 -4.11
CA GLN A 40 -0.57 -4.10 -5.04
C GLN A 40 -1.43 -4.34 -6.28
N THR A 41 -0.77 -4.71 -7.39
CA THR A 41 -1.46 -4.93 -8.66
C THR A 41 -2.33 -6.19 -8.64
N CYS A 42 -1.82 -7.26 -8.00
CA CYS A 42 -2.55 -8.52 -7.84
C CYS A 42 -2.79 -8.79 -6.35
N ASP A 43 -3.82 -9.57 -6.07
CA ASP A 43 -4.15 -10.02 -4.71
C ASP A 43 -3.07 -10.95 -4.15
N ASP A 44 -2.87 -10.90 -2.84
CA ASP A 44 -1.90 -11.68 -2.06
C ASP A 44 -0.43 -11.61 -2.54
N MET A 45 -0.08 -10.57 -3.30
CA MET A 45 1.30 -10.37 -3.74
C MET A 45 2.22 -9.88 -2.62
N CYS A 46 1.64 -9.30 -1.57
CA CYS A 46 2.37 -8.79 -0.42
C CYS A 46 1.70 -9.19 0.89
N SER A 47 2.48 -9.66 1.86
CA SER A 47 2.01 -10.01 3.21
C SER A 47 1.30 -8.88 3.97
N ASN A 48 1.57 -7.60 3.62
CA ASN A 48 0.89 -6.43 4.17
C ASN A 48 0.06 -5.70 3.11
N GLN A 49 -0.51 -6.44 2.16
CA GLN A 49 -1.42 -5.88 1.18
C GLN A 49 -2.72 -5.46 1.86
N GLY A 50 -3.03 -4.17 1.76
CA GLY A 50 -4.29 -3.61 2.26
C GLY A 50 -5.25 -3.22 1.14
N PHE A 51 -4.74 -3.08 -0.09
CA PHE A 51 -5.52 -2.58 -1.23
C PHE A 51 -5.16 -3.29 -2.52
N ASP A 52 -6.16 -3.47 -3.38
CA ASP A 52 -5.97 -3.91 -4.77
C ASP A 52 -5.58 -2.75 -5.69
N VAL A 53 -5.29 -3.06 -6.96
CA VAL A 53 -4.88 -2.06 -7.98
C VAL A 53 -5.90 -0.94 -8.15
N LYS A 54 -7.18 -1.27 -7.99
CA LYS A 54 -8.31 -0.34 -8.16
C LYS A 54 -8.54 0.52 -6.92
N GLY A 55 -7.82 0.29 -5.82
CA GLY A 55 -7.94 1.05 -4.58
C GLY A 55 -9.10 0.59 -3.70
N ARG A 56 -9.50 -0.67 -3.82
CA ARG A 56 -10.43 -1.32 -2.90
C ARG A 56 -9.69 -1.83 -1.67
N CYS A 57 -10.18 -1.48 -0.48
CA CYS A 57 -9.64 -1.99 0.78
C CYS A 57 -9.97 -3.47 0.95
N CYS A 58 -8.96 -4.32 1.15
CA CYS A 58 -9.13 -5.76 1.36
C CYS A 58 -9.82 -6.08 2.70
N ALA A 59 -9.75 -5.18 3.69
CA ALA A 59 -10.33 -5.42 5.02
C ALA A 59 -11.83 -5.11 5.11
N CYS A 60 -12.32 -4.07 4.40
CA CYS A 60 -13.72 -3.61 4.51
C CYS A 60 -14.44 -3.45 3.17
N GLY A 61 -13.75 -3.64 2.04
CA GLY A 61 -14.33 -3.48 0.70
C GLY A 61 -14.53 -2.03 0.24
N ALA A 62 -14.20 -1.03 1.05
CA ALA A 62 -14.35 0.38 0.67
C ALA A 62 -13.49 0.73 -0.56
N PHE A 63 -14.09 1.42 -1.52
CA PHE A 63 -13.45 1.81 -2.78
C PHE A 63 -13.13 3.31 -2.80
N GLY A 64 -11.91 3.68 -3.19
CA GLY A 64 -11.50 5.10 -3.34
C GLY A 64 -11.41 5.89 -2.03
N LYS A 65 -11.60 5.25 -0.88
CA LYS A 65 -11.51 5.85 0.46
C LYS A 65 -10.19 5.47 1.13
N MET A 66 -9.09 5.89 0.52
CA MET A 66 -7.73 5.60 0.98
C MET A 66 -6.86 6.85 0.93
N GLU A 67 -6.03 7.03 1.96
CA GLU A 67 -5.09 8.14 2.09
C GLU A 67 -3.67 7.61 2.10
N VAL A 68 -2.75 8.32 1.44
CA VAL A 68 -1.32 7.96 1.47
C VAL A 68 -0.80 8.17 2.88
N VAL A 69 -0.11 7.16 3.43
CA VAL A 69 0.61 7.30 4.68
C VAL A 69 1.98 7.93 4.36
N SER A 70 2.07 9.24 4.48
CA SER A 70 3.35 9.95 4.44
C SER A 70 4.04 9.92 5.80
N ARG A 71 5.36 10.01 5.80
CA ARG A 71 6.21 10.04 6.99
C ARG A 71 6.46 11.46 7.49
#